data_AF-A0A6L8VC35-F1
#
_entry.id   AF-A0A6L8VC35-F1
#
_cell.length_a   1.000
_cell.length_b   1.000
_cell.length_c   1.000
_cell.angle_alpha   90.00
_cell.angle_beta   90.00
_cell.angle_gamma   90.00
#
_symmetry.space_group_name_H-M   'P 1'
#
loop_
_entity.id
_entity.type
_entity.pdbx_description
1 polymer ?
#
loop_
_entity_poly.entity_id
_entity_poly.type
_entity_poly.pdbx_seq_one_letter_code
_entity_poly.pdbx_strand_id
1 'polypeptide(L)'
;MKKRKLVQALLPLMMIAIVVLLAGCSDQAMVLDPKGPIAETQKDLMYISTVMCLVILVPVLALTAWIVWRYRDREGSKASYKPNWAHNTTLEAVWWSIPIIMIAALAVITVKYTYALEPSKPIKSEKAPVTIQVTSLDWKWLFTYPELGIGTLNYVQIPEDTPIKFELTSDAPMNSFWVPQLGGQIYTMSGMAMTLYLQADEIGHYFGTGANFSGSHFADMTFDVNATSQADFDAFVAKTKQSPTKLTMESYEELAKPGQSKGVQYFSAIPDGLFQKVVTKYMNGQSAHSGHGASETNHDAMKTSSTEKSEAKDHKQMDHSQMNMSK
;
A
#
# COMPACT_ATOMS: atom_id res chain seq x y z
N MET A 1 41.48 14.61 37.56
CA MET A 1 41.03 15.72 36.66
C MET A 1 41.29 15.48 35.17
N LYS A 2 42.47 14.99 34.72
CA LYS A 2 42.78 14.77 33.28
C LYS A 2 41.82 13.81 32.55
N LYS A 3 41.44 12.66 33.15
CA LYS A 3 40.52 11.68 32.53
C LYS A 3 39.11 12.24 32.26
N ARG A 4 38.55 13.07 33.16
CA ARG A 4 37.23 13.73 32.97
C ARG A 4 37.24 14.76 31.85
N LYS A 5 38.35 15.51 31.67
CA LYS A 5 38.50 16.46 30.54
C LYS A 5 38.68 15.74 29.21
N LEU A 6 39.35 14.58 29.21
CA LEU A 6 39.51 13.73 28.02
C LEU A 6 38.17 13.16 27.55
N VAL A 7 37.37 12.61 28.47
CA VAL A 7 36.02 12.07 28.19
C VAL A 7 35.07 13.17 27.71
N GLN A 8 35.14 14.38 28.29
CA GLN A 8 34.33 15.53 27.85
C GLN A 8 34.70 16.07 26.47
N ALA A 9 35.94 15.86 26.00
CA ALA A 9 36.38 16.21 24.64
C ALA A 9 36.11 15.09 23.63
N LEU A 10 36.14 13.82 24.06
CA LEU A 10 35.87 12.65 23.22
C LEU A 10 34.37 12.44 22.96
N LEU A 11 33.48 12.81 23.87
CA LEU A 11 32.03 12.64 23.70
C LEU A 11 31.43 13.38 22.48
N PRO A 12 31.73 14.67 22.23
CA PRO A 12 31.22 15.35 21.03
C PRO A 12 31.87 14.80 19.75
N LEU A 13 33.15 14.40 19.81
CA LEU A 13 33.83 13.75 18.68
C LEU A 13 33.19 12.39 18.34
N MET A 14 32.79 11.63 19.35
CA MET A 14 32.09 10.35 19.21
C MET A 14 30.66 10.55 18.66
N MET A 15 29.94 11.57 19.12
CA MET A 15 28.63 11.94 18.55
C MET A 15 28.74 12.38 17.08
N ILE A 16 29.74 13.17 16.72
CA ILE A 16 30.00 13.55 15.33
C ILE A 16 30.38 12.31 14.50
N ALA A 17 31.22 11.42 15.03
CA ALA A 17 31.58 10.18 14.37
C ALA A 17 30.35 9.26 14.18
N ILE A 18 29.43 9.21 15.15
CA ILE A 18 28.16 8.48 15.03
C ILE A 18 27.30 9.12 13.92
N VAL A 19 27.15 10.44 13.87
CA VAL A 19 26.41 11.12 12.79
C VAL A 19 27.02 10.85 11.41
N VAL A 20 28.35 10.83 11.29
CA VAL A 20 29.06 10.50 10.04
C VAL A 20 28.91 9.02 9.69
N LEU A 21 28.93 8.12 10.67
CA LEU A 21 28.68 6.68 10.46
C LEU A 21 27.22 6.37 10.11
N LEU A 22 26.27 7.21 10.52
CA LEU A 22 24.85 7.14 10.15
C LEU A 22 24.55 7.80 8.79
N ALA A 23 25.47 8.62 8.25
CA ALA A 23 25.38 9.15 6.89
C ALA A 23 25.76 8.07 5.84
N GLY A 24 25.23 6.86 6.02
CA GLY A 24 25.34 5.77 5.07
C GLY A 24 24.57 6.11 3.81
N CYS A 25 25.20 6.86 2.91
CA CYS A 25 24.81 6.91 1.50
C CYS A 25 25.00 5.52 0.92
N SER A 26 23.93 4.73 0.86
CA SER A 26 23.85 3.68 -0.14
C SER A 26 23.35 4.32 -1.44
N ASP A 27 24.02 4.06 -2.55
CA ASP A 27 23.60 4.47 -3.90
C ASP A 27 22.34 3.73 -4.38
N GLN A 28 21.66 2.99 -3.49
CA GLN A 28 20.51 2.13 -3.80
C GLN A 28 19.31 2.43 -2.90
N ALA A 29 19.07 3.69 -2.58
CA ALA A 29 17.78 4.10 -2.04
C ALA A 29 16.75 4.11 -3.19
N MET A 30 16.28 2.93 -3.61
CA MET A 30 15.33 2.74 -4.72
C MET A 30 14.08 3.62 -4.60
N VAL A 31 13.63 3.90 -3.38
CA VAL A 31 12.48 4.78 -3.10
C VAL A 31 12.81 6.27 -3.26
N LEU A 32 14.09 6.66 -3.13
CA LEU A 32 14.54 8.05 -3.27
C LEU A 32 14.97 8.41 -4.71
N ASP A 33 15.11 7.42 -5.60
CA ASP A 33 15.30 7.59 -7.06
C ASP A 33 14.08 7.05 -7.83
N PRO A 34 12.94 7.79 -7.81
CA PRO A 34 11.71 7.38 -8.46
C PRO A 34 11.82 7.49 -9.98
N LYS A 35 11.21 6.54 -10.69
CA LYS A 35 11.22 6.40 -12.15
C LYS A 35 9.80 6.41 -12.75
N GLY A 36 8.85 6.91 -11.98
CA GLY A 36 7.46 7.07 -12.37
C GLY A 36 6.78 8.21 -11.64
N PRO A 37 5.64 8.71 -12.14
CA PRO A 37 5.02 9.94 -11.67
C PRO A 37 4.42 9.80 -10.26
N ILE A 38 3.95 8.59 -9.93
CA ILE A 38 3.41 8.28 -8.60
C ILE A 38 4.53 8.26 -7.57
N ALA A 39 5.64 7.59 -7.86
CA ALA A 39 6.81 7.54 -6.97
C ALA A 39 7.44 8.93 -6.78
N GLU A 40 7.49 9.76 -7.82
CA GLU A 40 7.99 11.13 -7.71
C GLU A 40 7.17 11.96 -6.72
N THR A 41 5.84 11.91 -6.86
CA THR A 41 4.92 12.59 -5.96
C THR A 41 5.02 12.07 -4.51
N GLN A 42 5.28 10.77 -4.33
CA GLN A 42 5.51 10.16 -3.02
C GLN A 42 6.84 10.62 -2.38
N LYS A 43 7.91 10.73 -3.18
CA LYS A 43 9.20 11.27 -2.75
C LYS A 43 9.06 12.72 -2.27
N ASP A 44 8.31 13.55 -2.99
CA ASP A 44 8.04 14.93 -2.57
C ASP A 44 7.31 14.99 -1.22
N LEU A 45 6.28 14.16 -1.03
CA LEU A 45 5.59 14.05 0.25
C LEU A 45 6.53 13.60 1.38
N MET A 46 7.44 12.66 1.10
CA MET A 46 8.45 12.21 2.05
C MET A 46 9.41 13.33 2.46
N TYR A 47 9.91 14.12 1.50
CA TYR A 47 10.76 15.28 1.79
C TYR A 47 10.02 16.34 2.59
N ILE A 48 8.80 16.69 2.19
CA ILE A 48 7.96 17.68 2.88
C ILE A 48 7.71 17.25 4.34
N SER A 49 7.36 15.98 4.57
CA SER A 49 7.15 15.41 5.90
C SER A 49 8.43 15.41 6.74
N THR A 50 9.56 15.03 6.13
CA THR A 50 10.87 15.00 6.81
C THR A 50 11.29 16.40 7.25
N VAL A 51 11.15 17.41 6.39
CA VAL A 51 11.45 18.81 6.72
C VAL A 51 10.55 19.31 7.85
N MET A 52 9.24 19.03 7.80
CA MET A 52 8.32 19.41 8.89
C MET A 52 8.69 18.76 10.23
N CYS A 53 9.06 17.48 10.23
CA CYS A 53 9.54 16.79 11.42
C CYS A 53 10.84 17.41 11.96
N LEU A 54 11.79 17.77 11.09
CA LEU A 54 13.04 18.41 11.49
C LEU A 54 12.81 19.80 12.10
N VAL A 55 11.83 20.57 11.61
CA VAL A 55 11.47 21.88 12.17
C VAL A 55 11.04 21.79 13.64
N ILE A 56 10.44 20.68 14.07
CA ILE A 56 10.08 20.45 15.48
C ILE A 56 11.23 19.81 16.25
N LEU A 57 11.87 18.79 15.67
CA LEU A 57 12.87 17.98 16.34
C LEU A 57 14.16 18.76 16.62
N VAL A 58 14.63 19.57 15.67
CA VAL A 58 15.89 20.32 15.80
C VAL A 58 15.83 21.33 16.96
N PRO A 59 14.79 22.20 17.09
CA PRO A 59 14.66 23.09 18.24
C PRO A 59 14.53 22.35 19.57
N VAL A 60 13.79 21.24 19.62
CA VAL A 60 13.64 20.46 20.87
C VAL A 60 14.98 19.88 21.32
N LEU A 61 15.76 19.29 20.40
CA LEU A 61 17.10 18.79 20.71
C LEU A 61 18.08 19.92 21.07
N ALA A 62 18.03 21.05 20.35
CA ALA A 62 18.88 22.20 20.62
C ALA A 62 18.57 22.83 21.98
N LEU A 63 17.30 23.02 22.34
CA LEU A 63 16.87 23.51 23.65
C LEU A 63 17.25 22.54 24.75
N THR A 64 17.08 21.23 24.54
CA THR A 64 17.49 20.20 25.51
C THR A 64 19.00 20.24 25.75
N ALA A 65 19.80 20.27 24.68
CA ALA A 65 21.25 20.39 24.77
C ALA A 65 21.67 21.70 25.46
N TRP A 66 20.99 22.81 25.14
CA TRP A 66 21.22 24.11 25.77
C TRP A 66 20.89 24.10 27.26
N ILE A 67 19.74 23.53 27.67
CA ILE A 67 19.34 23.40 29.08
C ILE A 67 20.37 22.56 29.84
N VAL A 68 20.72 21.38 29.32
CA VAL A 68 21.72 20.50 29.92
C VAL A 68 23.06 21.21 30.04
N TRP A 69 23.49 21.97 29.03
CA TRP A 69 24.76 22.68 29.07
C TRP A 69 24.75 23.88 30.03
N ARG A 70 23.69 24.69 30.01
CA ARG A 70 23.55 25.96 30.75
C ARG A 70 23.24 25.77 32.24
N TYR A 71 22.48 24.73 32.60
CA TYR A 71 22.03 24.44 33.96
C TYR A 71 22.73 23.23 34.61
N ARG A 72 23.78 22.69 33.98
CA ARG A 72 24.61 21.65 34.60
C ARG A 72 25.27 22.15 35.89
N ASP A 73 25.20 21.33 36.93
CA ASP A 73 25.86 21.58 38.21
C ASP A 73 27.38 21.73 38.04
N ARG A 74 27.85 22.93 38.36
CA ARG A 74 29.26 23.32 38.41
C ARG A 74 29.46 24.29 39.57
N GLU A 75 30.58 24.14 40.28
CA GLU A 75 31.04 25.10 41.27
C GLU A 75 31.17 26.49 40.61
N GLY A 76 30.45 27.48 41.15
CA GLY A 76 30.43 28.86 40.63
C GLY A 76 29.43 29.15 39.49
N SER A 77 28.44 28.28 39.24
CA SER A 77 27.40 28.52 38.24
C SER A 77 26.53 29.75 38.57
N LYS A 78 26.46 30.71 37.64
CA LYS A 78 25.56 31.88 37.70
C LYS A 78 24.16 31.58 37.14
N ALA A 79 23.75 30.32 37.05
CA ALA A 79 22.41 29.96 36.59
C ALA A 79 21.35 30.30 37.64
N SER A 80 20.21 30.84 37.20
CA SER A 80 19.07 31.04 38.11
C SER A 80 18.50 29.67 38.49
N TYR A 81 18.58 29.33 39.78
CA TYR A 81 18.01 28.08 40.31
C TYR A 81 16.63 28.37 40.91
N LYS A 82 15.58 27.81 40.29
CA LYS A 82 14.18 27.99 40.72
C LYS A 82 13.48 26.62 40.85
N PRO A 83 13.64 25.92 41.99
CA PRO A 83 13.11 24.56 42.16
C PRO A 83 11.57 24.49 42.24
N ASN A 84 10.92 25.59 42.61
CA ASN A 84 9.46 25.63 42.83
C ASN A 84 8.67 26.24 41.67
N TRP A 85 9.33 26.55 40.54
CA TRP A 85 8.65 27.12 39.38
C TRP A 85 8.15 25.99 38.47
N ALA A 86 6.88 25.64 38.62
CA ALA A 86 6.28 24.49 37.95
C ALA A 86 5.23 24.84 36.89
N HIS A 87 4.73 26.09 36.88
CA HIS A 87 3.64 26.48 35.98
C HIS A 87 3.88 27.84 35.33
N ASN A 88 3.67 27.88 34.02
CA ASN A 88 3.59 29.10 33.25
C ASN A 88 2.65 28.86 32.07
N THR A 89 1.43 29.41 32.16
CA THR A 89 0.39 29.32 31.14
C THR A 89 0.86 29.77 29.76
N THR A 90 1.75 30.77 29.69
CA THR A 90 2.24 31.28 28.41
C THR A 90 3.14 30.27 27.69
N LEU A 91 4.03 29.58 28.40
CA LEU A 91 4.91 28.55 27.83
C LEU A 91 4.12 27.29 27.47
N GLU A 92 3.15 26.94 28.31
CA GLU A 92 2.24 25.82 28.06
C GLU A 92 1.44 26.06 26.76
N ALA A 93 0.85 27.24 26.59
CA ALA A 93 0.11 27.59 25.39
C ALA A 93 0.98 27.54 24.13
N VAL A 94 2.23 28.03 24.19
CA VAL A 94 3.15 28.01 23.04
C VAL A 94 3.51 26.59 22.63
N TRP A 95 3.89 25.73 23.59
CA TRP A 95 4.28 24.35 23.27
C TRP A 95 3.07 23.47 22.88
N TRP A 96 1.85 23.79 23.30
CA TRP A 96 0.65 23.12 22.75
C TRP A 96 0.26 23.63 21.36
N SER A 97 0.32 24.94 21.13
CA SER A 97 -0.17 25.54 19.88
C SER A 97 0.69 25.16 18.66
N ILE A 98 2.02 25.17 18.81
CA ILE A 98 2.94 24.91 17.69
C ILE A 98 2.72 23.50 17.09
N PRO A 99 2.71 22.39 17.88
CA PRO A 99 2.43 21.06 17.35
C PRO A 99 1.04 20.91 16.75
N ILE A 100 0.01 21.52 17.36
CA ILE A 100 -1.36 21.45 16.84
C ILE A 100 -1.44 22.08 15.45
N ILE A 101 -0.87 23.27 15.26
CA ILE A 101 -0.87 23.97 13.97
C ILE A 101 -0.10 23.16 12.92
N MET A 102 1.06 22.61 13.30
CA MET A 102 1.87 21.78 12.40
C MET A 102 1.14 20.50 11.97
N ILE A 103 0.49 19.80 12.91
CA ILE A 103 -0.29 18.60 12.59
C ILE A 103 -1.50 18.96 11.72
N ALA A 104 -2.17 20.08 11.97
CA ALA A 104 -3.28 20.53 11.13
C ALA A 104 -2.82 20.80 9.68
N ALA A 105 -1.66 21.45 9.49
CA ALA A 105 -1.08 21.67 8.17
C ALA A 105 -0.72 20.34 7.47
N LEU A 106 -0.08 19.42 8.20
CA LEU A 106 0.25 18.08 7.70
C LEU A 106 -1.02 17.32 7.31
N ALA A 107 -2.09 17.38 8.11
CA ALA A 107 -3.34 16.69 7.84
C ALA A 107 -3.98 17.16 6.51
N VAL A 108 -4.00 18.47 6.25
CA VAL A 108 -4.51 19.01 4.98
C VAL A 108 -3.68 18.51 3.80
N ILE A 109 -2.35 18.52 3.93
CA ILE A 109 -1.44 18.00 2.90
C ILE A 109 -1.72 16.51 2.67
N THR A 110 -1.71 15.69 3.73
CA THR A 110 -1.96 14.25 3.66
C THR A 110 -3.26 13.95 2.94
N VAL A 111 -4.37 14.58 3.31
CA VAL A 111 -5.67 14.36 2.66
C VAL A 111 -5.60 14.65 1.16
N LYS A 112 -4.99 15.78 0.75
CA LYS A 112 -4.85 16.11 -0.68
C LYS A 112 -4.04 15.05 -1.43
N TYR A 113 -2.93 14.60 -0.87
CA TYR A 113 -2.09 13.57 -1.50
C TYR A 113 -2.78 12.20 -1.51
N THR A 114 -3.55 11.83 -0.48
CA THR A 114 -4.32 10.58 -0.44
C THR A 114 -5.32 10.49 -1.58
N TYR A 115 -6.09 11.55 -1.85
CA TYR A 115 -7.03 11.58 -2.98
C TYR A 115 -6.35 11.73 -4.35
N ALA A 116 -5.16 12.33 -4.40
CA ALA A 116 -4.40 12.47 -5.64
C ALA A 116 -3.75 11.15 -6.07
N LEU A 117 -3.24 10.39 -5.10
CA LEU A 117 -2.48 9.13 -5.27
C LEU A 117 -3.33 7.88 -5.00
N GLU A 118 -4.66 8.00 -5.13
CA GLU A 118 -5.55 6.85 -4.97
C GLU A 118 -5.19 5.77 -6.01
N PRO A 119 -4.84 4.53 -5.60
CA PRO A 119 -4.33 3.50 -6.51
C PRO A 119 -5.26 3.15 -7.67
N SER A 120 -6.57 3.24 -7.47
CA SER A 120 -7.60 2.88 -8.46
C SER A 120 -7.88 3.99 -9.48
N LYS A 121 -7.25 5.16 -9.34
CA LYS A 121 -7.48 6.30 -10.22
C LYS A 121 -6.57 6.21 -11.46
N PRO A 122 -7.13 6.28 -12.68
CA PRO A 122 -6.32 6.26 -13.89
C PRO A 122 -5.35 7.44 -13.94
N ILE A 123 -4.11 7.17 -14.36
CA ILE A 123 -3.12 8.21 -14.66
C ILE A 123 -3.55 8.92 -15.94
N LYS A 124 -3.49 10.26 -15.93
CA LYS A 124 -3.78 11.06 -17.12
C LYS A 124 -2.63 10.91 -18.12
N SER A 125 -2.89 10.27 -19.24
CA SER A 125 -1.95 10.14 -20.37
C SER A 125 -2.73 10.19 -21.68
N GLU A 126 -2.03 10.51 -22.78
CA GLU A 126 -2.59 10.43 -24.13
C GLU A 126 -2.69 8.97 -24.61
N LYS A 127 -1.90 8.06 -24.03
CA LYS A 127 -1.92 6.63 -24.36
C LYS A 127 -3.00 5.91 -23.54
N ALA A 128 -3.65 4.94 -24.18
CA ALA A 128 -4.59 4.05 -23.51
C ALA A 128 -3.85 3.16 -22.49
N PRO A 129 -4.42 2.91 -21.29
CA PRO A 129 -3.77 2.06 -20.31
C PRO A 129 -3.65 0.60 -20.77
N VAL A 130 -2.51 -0.02 -20.54
CA VAL A 130 -2.32 -1.47 -20.74
C VAL A 130 -2.78 -2.21 -19.50
N THR A 131 -3.68 -3.18 -19.65
CA THR A 131 -4.18 -3.98 -18.52
C THR A 131 -3.27 -5.19 -18.29
N ILE A 132 -2.78 -5.35 -17.06
CA ILE A 132 -2.00 -6.51 -16.62
C ILE A 132 -2.67 -7.09 -15.36
N GLN A 133 -3.04 -8.36 -15.44
CA GLN A 133 -3.60 -9.10 -14.32
C GLN A 133 -2.47 -9.79 -13.56
N VAL A 134 -2.41 -9.58 -12.26
CA VAL A 134 -1.39 -10.08 -11.35
C VAL A 134 -2.04 -11.05 -10.37
N THR A 135 -1.58 -12.29 -10.38
CA THR A 135 -2.01 -13.31 -9.43
C THR A 135 -0.82 -13.69 -8.55
N SER A 136 -0.94 -13.40 -7.25
CA SER A 136 -0.02 -13.89 -6.23
C SER A 136 -0.30 -15.38 -5.98
N LEU A 137 0.68 -16.23 -6.29
CA LEU A 137 0.70 -17.65 -5.94
C LEU A 137 1.67 -17.88 -4.77
N ASP A 138 1.74 -19.09 -4.23
CA ASP A 138 2.73 -19.42 -3.20
C ASP A 138 4.16 -19.27 -3.75
N TRP A 139 4.80 -18.15 -3.36
CA TRP A 139 6.17 -17.75 -3.70
C TRP A 139 6.45 -17.58 -5.19
N LYS A 140 5.42 -17.22 -5.97
CA LYS A 140 5.51 -16.93 -7.42
C LYS A 140 4.54 -15.83 -7.80
N TRP A 141 4.92 -15.01 -8.77
CA TRP A 141 4.07 -13.98 -9.37
C TRP A 141 3.69 -14.38 -10.78
N LEU A 142 2.39 -14.56 -11.02
CA LEU A 142 1.86 -14.80 -12.36
C LEU A 142 1.31 -13.48 -12.92
N PHE A 143 1.82 -13.08 -14.08
CA PHE A 143 1.37 -11.93 -14.82
C PHE A 143 0.65 -12.40 -16.08
N THR A 144 -0.56 -11.90 -16.33
CA THR A 144 -1.34 -12.23 -17.52
C THR A 144 -1.77 -10.96 -18.23
N TYR A 145 -1.63 -10.94 -19.56
CA TYR A 145 -1.99 -9.84 -20.43
C TYR A 145 -3.28 -10.24 -21.18
N PRO A 146 -4.47 -9.95 -20.63
CA PRO A 146 -5.73 -10.48 -21.16
C PRO A 146 -5.98 -10.08 -22.62
N GLU A 147 -5.66 -8.83 -22.99
CA GLU A 147 -5.85 -8.32 -24.36
C GLU A 147 -4.89 -8.96 -25.37
N LEU A 148 -3.73 -9.44 -24.90
CA LEU A 148 -2.70 -10.04 -25.74
C LEU A 148 -2.73 -11.58 -25.75
N GLY A 149 -3.45 -12.18 -24.79
CA GLY A 149 -3.59 -13.63 -24.62
C GLY A 149 -2.32 -14.34 -24.14
N ILE A 150 -1.37 -13.60 -23.54
CA ILE A 150 -0.08 -14.14 -23.08
C ILE A 150 0.05 -14.05 -21.56
N GLY A 151 0.99 -14.81 -20.99
CA GLY A 151 1.34 -14.71 -19.58
C GLY A 151 2.83 -14.91 -19.32
N THR A 152 3.29 -14.46 -18.16
CA THR A 152 4.68 -14.58 -17.72
C THR A 152 4.73 -14.90 -16.22
N LEU A 153 5.77 -15.60 -15.80
CA LEU A 153 6.04 -15.93 -14.40
C LEU A 153 7.26 -15.14 -13.91
N ASN A 154 7.13 -14.43 -12.78
CA ASN A 154 8.18 -13.64 -12.13
C ASN A 154 8.86 -12.57 -13.01
N TYR A 155 8.22 -12.20 -14.12
CA TYR A 155 8.70 -11.18 -15.04
C TYR A 155 7.51 -10.45 -15.64
N VAL A 156 7.61 -9.14 -15.78
CA VAL A 156 6.64 -8.31 -16.48
C VAL A 156 7.40 -7.29 -17.32
N GLN A 157 6.94 -7.06 -18.54
CA GLN A 157 7.48 -6.04 -19.42
C GLN A 157 6.39 -5.03 -19.72
N ILE A 158 6.73 -3.75 -19.65
CA ILE A 158 5.79 -2.64 -19.84
C ILE A 158 6.38 -1.64 -20.82
N PRO A 159 5.57 -0.98 -21.65
CA PRO A 159 6.03 0.15 -22.45
C PRO A 159 6.26 1.39 -21.57
N GLU A 160 7.32 2.14 -21.85
CA GLU A 160 7.57 3.46 -21.23
C GLU A 160 6.45 4.47 -21.56
N ASP A 161 6.31 5.49 -20.71
CA ASP A 161 5.34 6.60 -20.87
C ASP A 161 3.91 6.14 -21.09
N THR A 162 3.54 4.97 -20.57
CA THR A 162 2.23 4.34 -20.78
C THR A 162 1.65 3.94 -19.43
N PRO A 163 0.42 4.38 -19.09
CA PRO A 163 -0.24 3.94 -17.88
C PRO A 163 -0.46 2.43 -17.92
N ILE A 164 -0.13 1.75 -16.82
CA ILE A 164 -0.36 0.33 -16.65
C ILE A 164 -1.42 0.14 -15.57
N LYS A 165 -2.52 -0.51 -15.94
CA LYS A 165 -3.58 -0.92 -15.01
C LYS A 165 -3.26 -2.31 -14.51
N PHE A 166 -2.75 -2.41 -13.29
CA PHE A 166 -2.60 -3.68 -12.59
C PHE A 166 -3.91 -4.07 -11.91
N GLU A 167 -4.43 -5.24 -12.27
CA GLU A 167 -5.54 -5.89 -11.56
C GLU A 167 -4.96 -7.02 -10.72
N LEU A 168 -5.11 -6.95 -9.39
CA LEU A 168 -4.38 -7.85 -8.49
C LEU A 168 -5.33 -8.74 -7.69
N THR A 169 -4.97 -10.02 -7.59
CA THR A 169 -5.64 -11.03 -6.77
C THR A 169 -4.62 -11.98 -6.16
N SER A 170 -5.05 -12.82 -5.21
CA SER A 170 -4.21 -13.87 -4.64
C SER A 170 -4.90 -15.24 -4.72
N ASP A 171 -4.18 -16.25 -5.20
CA ASP A 171 -4.55 -17.67 -5.10
C ASP A 171 -3.74 -18.38 -3.99
N ALA A 172 -3.18 -17.60 -3.08
CA ALA A 172 -2.31 -17.98 -1.97
C ALA A 172 -2.55 -17.02 -0.78
N PRO A 173 -1.85 -17.16 0.37
CA PRO A 173 -1.98 -16.21 1.47
C PRO A 173 -1.79 -14.74 1.03
N MET A 174 -2.41 -13.81 1.75
CA MET A 174 -2.36 -12.39 1.45
C MET A 174 -0.93 -11.89 1.28
N ASN A 175 -0.65 -11.23 0.15
CA ASN A 175 0.64 -10.61 -0.13
C ASN A 175 0.47 -9.12 -0.46
N SER A 176 1.55 -8.41 -0.72
CA SER A 176 1.54 -7.04 -1.21
C SER A 176 2.46 -6.90 -2.41
N PHE A 177 1.90 -6.54 -3.55
CA PHE A 177 2.64 -6.24 -4.77
C PHE A 177 3.32 -4.90 -4.63
N TRP A 178 4.64 -4.86 -4.81
CA TRP A 178 5.41 -3.63 -4.69
C TRP A 178 6.53 -3.54 -5.72
N VAL A 179 6.60 -2.37 -6.39
CA VAL A 179 7.70 -1.98 -7.28
C VAL A 179 8.23 -0.63 -6.80
N PRO A 180 9.28 -0.61 -5.94
CA PRO A 180 9.67 0.58 -5.17
C PRO A 180 9.94 1.84 -6.00
N GLN A 181 10.51 1.68 -7.20
CA GLN A 181 10.86 2.81 -8.07
C GLN A 181 9.66 3.39 -8.84
N LEU A 182 8.57 2.63 -9.00
CA LEU A 182 7.41 3.06 -9.80
C LEU A 182 6.28 3.63 -8.94
N GLY A 183 6.12 3.15 -7.70
CA GLY A 183 5.15 3.74 -6.78
C GLY A 183 4.85 2.93 -5.53
N GLY A 184 3.63 3.16 -5.01
CA GLY A 184 3.14 2.54 -3.80
C GLY A 184 2.84 1.04 -3.96
N GLN A 185 2.83 0.35 -2.83
CA GLN A 185 2.41 -1.05 -2.75
C GLN A 185 0.89 -1.19 -2.61
N ILE A 186 0.35 -2.31 -3.04
CA ILE A 186 -1.06 -2.67 -2.80
C ILE A 186 -1.18 -4.14 -2.40
N TYR A 187 -2.16 -4.47 -1.56
CA TYR A 187 -2.38 -5.85 -1.15
C TYR A 187 -3.01 -6.68 -2.27
N THR A 188 -2.59 -7.94 -2.34
CA THR A 188 -3.22 -8.99 -3.15
C THR A 188 -3.96 -9.91 -2.20
N MET A 189 -5.28 -9.99 -2.35
CA MET A 189 -6.16 -10.73 -1.44
C MET A 189 -6.91 -11.82 -2.19
N SER A 190 -7.09 -12.97 -1.55
CA SER A 190 -7.95 -14.03 -2.09
C SER A 190 -9.41 -13.62 -1.99
N GLY A 191 -10.17 -13.81 -3.07
CA GLY A 191 -11.59 -13.43 -3.12
C GLY A 191 -11.88 -11.99 -3.53
N MET A 192 -10.87 -11.18 -3.86
CA MET A 192 -11.04 -9.76 -4.22
C MET A 192 -10.07 -9.36 -5.32
N ALA A 193 -10.52 -8.49 -6.23
CA ALA A 193 -9.68 -7.86 -7.23
C ALA A 193 -9.38 -6.40 -6.82
N MET A 194 -8.10 -6.07 -6.64
CA MET A 194 -7.63 -4.72 -6.39
C MET A 194 -7.14 -4.08 -7.68
N THR A 195 -7.20 -2.76 -7.80
CA THR A 195 -6.66 -2.03 -8.96
C THR A 195 -5.54 -1.09 -8.52
N LEU A 196 -4.46 -1.08 -9.29
CA LEU A 196 -3.33 -0.17 -9.10
C LEU A 196 -2.90 0.37 -10.46
N TYR A 197 -2.84 1.69 -10.60
CA TYR A 197 -2.23 2.34 -11.76
C TYR A 197 -0.79 2.74 -11.45
N LEU A 198 0.14 2.31 -12.30
CA LEU A 198 1.54 2.77 -12.29
C LEU A 198 1.98 3.13 -13.70
N GLN A 199 3.09 3.84 -13.81
CA GLN A 199 3.73 4.20 -15.07
C GLN A 199 5.24 4.26 -14.84
N ALA A 200 6.01 3.89 -15.86
CA ALA A 200 7.46 4.12 -15.90
C ALA A 200 7.76 5.22 -16.93
N ASP A 201 8.49 6.25 -16.50
CA ASP A 201 8.86 7.41 -17.35
C ASP A 201 10.23 7.21 -18.02
N GLU A 202 11.01 6.23 -17.54
CA GLU A 202 12.31 5.89 -18.12
C GLU A 202 12.34 4.40 -18.52
N ILE A 203 13.07 4.08 -19.59
CA ILE A 203 13.46 2.70 -19.91
C ILE A 203 14.43 2.21 -18.84
N GLY A 204 14.18 1.00 -18.33
CA GLY A 204 15.04 0.42 -17.31
C GLY A 204 14.53 -0.87 -16.72
N HIS A 205 15.39 -1.47 -15.89
CA HIS A 205 15.07 -2.65 -15.10
C HIS A 205 14.71 -2.21 -13.68
N TYR A 206 13.51 -2.55 -13.24
CA TYR A 206 12.98 -2.23 -11.93
C TYR A 206 12.73 -3.51 -11.13
N PHE A 207 13.18 -3.50 -9.88
CA PHE A 207 12.99 -4.60 -8.95
C PHE A 207 11.56 -4.60 -8.40
N GLY A 208 10.93 -5.78 -8.37
CA GLY A 208 9.63 -6.01 -7.78
C GLY A 208 9.67 -7.09 -6.70
N THR A 209 8.85 -6.95 -5.67
CA THR A 209 8.80 -7.90 -4.55
C THR A 209 7.43 -7.99 -3.89
N GLY A 210 7.21 -9.08 -3.16
CA GLY A 210 6.17 -9.20 -2.16
C GLY A 210 6.57 -8.48 -0.87
N ALA A 211 5.75 -7.57 -0.37
CA ALA A 211 6.04 -6.81 0.85
C ALA A 211 5.29 -7.29 2.09
N ASN A 212 4.49 -8.36 1.99
CA ASN A 212 3.80 -8.95 3.12
C ASN A 212 4.14 -10.44 3.28
N PHE A 213 4.47 -10.85 4.51
CA PHE A 213 4.95 -12.20 4.80
C PHE A 213 3.92 -13.27 4.38
N SER A 214 4.36 -14.18 3.51
CA SER A 214 3.52 -15.25 2.93
C SER A 214 4.05 -16.66 3.18
N GLY A 215 5.06 -16.86 4.03
CA GLY A 215 5.56 -18.18 4.42
C GLY A 215 7.07 -18.37 4.24
N SER A 216 7.51 -19.62 4.17
CA SER A 216 8.94 -20.01 4.24
C SER A 216 9.81 -19.47 3.11
N HIS A 217 9.29 -19.37 1.89
CA HIS A 217 10.02 -18.84 0.74
C HIS A 217 9.60 -17.41 0.36
N PHE A 218 9.07 -16.65 1.32
CA PHE A 218 8.67 -15.25 1.10
C PHE A 218 9.81 -14.39 0.55
N ALA A 219 11.05 -14.59 1.03
CA ALA A 219 12.21 -13.84 0.57
C ALA A 219 12.52 -14.05 -0.93
N ASP A 220 12.14 -15.20 -1.49
CA ASP A 220 12.36 -15.54 -2.90
C ASP A 220 11.28 -14.95 -3.81
N MET A 221 10.24 -14.34 -3.24
CA MET A 221 9.05 -13.85 -3.94
C MET A 221 9.30 -12.48 -4.60
N THR A 222 10.28 -12.49 -5.51
CA THR A 222 10.75 -11.35 -6.29
C THR A 222 10.36 -11.52 -7.76
N PHE A 223 10.28 -10.42 -8.48
CA PHE A 223 10.02 -10.38 -9.91
C PHE A 223 10.69 -9.17 -10.54
N ASP A 224 11.00 -9.27 -11.82
CA ASP A 224 11.59 -8.16 -12.57
C ASP A 224 10.53 -7.45 -13.40
N VAL A 225 10.55 -6.11 -13.36
CA VAL A 225 9.75 -5.24 -14.21
C VAL A 225 10.70 -4.57 -15.20
N ASN A 226 10.51 -4.79 -16.49
CA ASN A 226 11.32 -4.16 -17.52
C ASN A 226 10.47 -3.12 -18.28
N ALA A 227 10.83 -1.84 -18.15
CA ALA A 227 10.23 -0.80 -18.98
C ALA A 227 11.04 -0.66 -20.27
N THR A 228 10.39 -0.81 -21.41
CA THR A 228 11.03 -0.78 -22.72
C THR A 228 10.33 0.19 -23.67
N SER A 229 10.96 0.45 -24.82
CA SER A 229 10.28 1.15 -25.91
C SER A 229 9.03 0.36 -26.37
N GLN A 230 8.09 1.04 -27.02
CA GLN A 230 6.91 0.38 -27.60
C GLN A 230 7.29 -0.73 -28.59
N ALA A 231 8.31 -0.49 -29.42
CA ALA A 231 8.78 -1.48 -30.39
C ALA A 231 9.35 -2.74 -29.73
N ASP A 232 10.10 -2.57 -28.63
CA ASP A 232 10.66 -3.70 -27.88
C ASP A 232 9.57 -4.45 -27.09
N PHE A 233 8.54 -3.74 -26.62
CA PHE A 233 7.37 -4.36 -26.02
C PHE A 233 6.62 -5.22 -27.05
N ASP A 234 6.38 -4.69 -28.25
CA ASP A 234 5.73 -5.44 -29.33
C ASP A 234 6.56 -6.67 -29.75
N ALA A 235 7.89 -6.54 -29.79
CA ALA A 235 8.81 -7.65 -30.05
C ALA A 235 8.76 -8.70 -28.93
N PHE A 236 8.70 -8.28 -27.67
CA PHE A 236 8.50 -9.17 -26.52
C PHE A 236 7.18 -9.94 -26.61
N VAL A 237 6.09 -9.27 -27.00
CA VAL A 237 4.79 -9.91 -27.19
C VAL A 237 4.86 -10.95 -28.30
N ALA A 238 5.46 -10.61 -29.45
CA ALA A 238 5.63 -11.53 -30.57
C ALA A 238 6.47 -12.76 -30.18
N LYS A 239 7.57 -12.56 -29.43
CA LYS A 239 8.41 -13.64 -28.92
C LYS A 239 7.66 -14.53 -27.92
N THR A 240 6.89 -13.94 -27.01
CA THR A 240 6.13 -14.67 -26.00
C THR A 240 5.04 -15.54 -26.64
N LYS A 241 4.39 -15.05 -27.69
CA LYS A 241 3.42 -15.82 -28.49
C LYS A 241 4.04 -17.03 -29.19
N GLN A 242 5.35 -17.05 -29.39
CA GLN A 242 6.09 -18.19 -29.96
C GLN A 242 6.59 -19.18 -28.89
N SER A 243 6.37 -18.92 -27.59
CA SER A 243 6.75 -19.83 -26.52
C SER A 243 6.09 -21.21 -26.70
N PRO A 244 6.84 -22.32 -26.55
CA PRO A 244 6.28 -23.66 -26.66
C PRO A 244 5.31 -23.99 -25.52
N THR A 245 5.40 -23.26 -24.41
CA THR A 245 4.60 -23.49 -23.21
C THR A 245 3.28 -22.72 -23.29
N LYS A 246 2.17 -23.42 -23.08
CA LYS A 246 0.83 -22.83 -22.93
C LYS A 246 0.36 -23.04 -21.50
N LEU A 247 -0.27 -22.02 -20.91
CA LEU A 247 -0.91 -22.15 -19.61
C LEU A 247 -2.32 -22.71 -19.82
N THR A 248 -2.50 -23.98 -19.50
CA THR A 248 -3.82 -24.64 -19.37
C THR A 248 -4.29 -24.58 -17.91
N MET A 249 -5.58 -24.84 -17.65
CA MET A 249 -6.08 -24.92 -16.27
C MET A 249 -5.35 -25.99 -15.45
N GLU A 250 -5.03 -27.15 -16.05
CA GLU A 250 -4.25 -28.21 -15.40
C GLU A 250 -2.83 -27.72 -15.03
N SER A 251 -2.12 -27.11 -15.99
CA SER A 251 -0.79 -26.55 -15.70
C SER A 251 -0.82 -25.39 -14.70
N TYR A 252 -1.93 -24.65 -14.63
CA TYR A 252 -2.14 -23.60 -13.64
C TYR A 252 -2.32 -24.20 -12.25
N GLU A 253 -3.12 -25.26 -12.09
CA GLU A 253 -3.29 -25.95 -10.82
C GLU A 253 -1.97 -26.56 -10.32
N GLU A 254 -1.13 -27.08 -11.23
CA GLU A 254 0.22 -27.49 -10.87
C GLU A 254 1.11 -26.32 -10.46
N LEU A 255 1.03 -25.19 -11.17
CA LEU A 255 1.78 -23.98 -10.85
C LEU A 255 1.35 -23.38 -9.50
N ALA A 256 0.07 -23.47 -9.15
CA ALA A 256 -0.51 -22.97 -7.91
C ALA A 256 -0.10 -23.81 -6.68
N LYS A 257 0.40 -25.03 -6.86
CA LYS A 257 0.93 -25.82 -5.74
C LYS A 257 2.13 -25.09 -5.09
N PRO A 258 2.25 -25.14 -3.76
CA PRO A 258 3.36 -24.53 -3.04
C PRO A 258 4.72 -25.01 -3.56
N GLY A 259 5.62 -24.08 -3.84
CA GLY A 259 6.99 -24.39 -4.23
C GLY A 259 7.71 -23.19 -4.84
N GLN A 260 9.02 -23.27 -4.98
CA GLN A 260 9.81 -22.23 -5.66
C GLN A 260 9.58 -22.27 -7.17
N SER A 261 9.66 -21.11 -7.82
CA SER A 261 9.69 -21.04 -9.29
C SER A 261 11.03 -21.56 -9.84
N LYS A 262 11.03 -22.09 -11.06
CA LYS A 262 12.26 -22.38 -11.82
C LYS A 262 12.77 -21.14 -12.58
N GLY A 263 12.61 -19.95 -12.01
CA GLY A 263 12.90 -18.66 -12.66
C GLY A 263 11.77 -18.19 -13.59
N VAL A 264 12.14 -17.32 -14.53
CA VAL A 264 11.21 -16.67 -15.47
C VAL A 264 10.66 -17.68 -16.49
N GLN A 265 9.35 -17.67 -16.69
CA GLN A 265 8.67 -18.49 -17.70
C GLN A 265 7.73 -17.65 -18.55
N TYR A 266 7.52 -18.07 -19.79
CA TYR A 266 6.71 -17.38 -20.79
C TYR A 266 5.61 -18.33 -21.28
N PHE A 267 4.36 -17.86 -21.30
CA PHE A 267 3.19 -18.62 -21.74
C PHE A 267 2.59 -17.96 -22.99
N SER A 268 2.51 -18.71 -24.09
CA SER A 268 1.96 -18.23 -25.36
C SER A 268 0.44 -18.16 -25.40
N ALA A 269 -0.23 -18.84 -24.47
CA ALA A 269 -1.67 -18.83 -24.30
C ALA A 269 -2.01 -18.91 -22.81
N ILE A 270 -3.12 -18.27 -22.42
CA ILE A 270 -3.70 -18.33 -21.07
C ILE A 270 -5.15 -18.84 -21.14
N PRO A 271 -5.68 -19.47 -20.08
CA PRO A 271 -7.08 -19.90 -20.06
C PRO A 271 -8.01 -18.68 -20.00
N ASP A 272 -9.08 -18.73 -20.78
CA ASP A 272 -10.08 -17.65 -20.79
C ASP A 272 -10.71 -17.47 -19.39
N GLY A 273 -10.73 -16.21 -18.95
CA GLY A 273 -11.27 -15.81 -17.66
C GLY A 273 -10.52 -16.36 -16.45
N LEU A 274 -9.26 -16.78 -16.59
CA LEU A 274 -8.46 -17.31 -15.48
C LEU A 274 -8.50 -16.41 -14.24
N PHE A 275 -8.26 -15.12 -14.41
CA PHE A 275 -8.26 -14.16 -13.29
C PHE A 275 -9.61 -14.14 -12.55
N GLN A 276 -10.72 -14.07 -13.29
CA GLN A 276 -12.05 -14.07 -12.68
C GLN A 276 -12.35 -15.38 -11.95
N LYS A 277 -11.89 -16.52 -12.48
CA LYS A 277 -12.01 -17.83 -11.80
C LYS A 277 -11.21 -17.85 -10.50
N VAL A 278 -10.00 -17.30 -10.48
CA VAL A 278 -9.18 -17.19 -9.26
C VAL A 278 -9.83 -16.29 -8.22
N VAL A 279 -10.35 -15.12 -8.63
CA VAL A 279 -11.08 -14.21 -7.73
C VAL A 279 -12.32 -14.90 -7.14
N THR A 280 -13.11 -15.59 -7.96
CA THR A 280 -14.38 -16.21 -7.51
C THR A 280 -14.20 -17.55 -6.77
N LYS A 281 -13.05 -18.22 -6.92
CA LYS A 281 -12.71 -19.49 -6.25
C LYS A 281 -12.98 -19.46 -4.74
N TYR A 282 -12.68 -18.34 -4.09
CA TYR A 282 -12.80 -18.17 -2.64
C TYR A 282 -14.12 -17.53 -2.20
N MET A 283 -14.91 -16.98 -3.13
CA MET A 283 -16.19 -16.33 -2.82
C MET A 283 -17.28 -17.35 -2.49
N ASN A 284 -17.28 -18.50 -3.16
CA ASN A 284 -18.28 -19.56 -2.94
C ASN A 284 -18.10 -20.30 -1.59
N GLY A 285 -17.02 -20.04 -0.85
CA GLY A 285 -16.78 -20.55 0.50
C GLY A 285 -17.50 -19.75 1.61
N GLN A 286 -18.10 -18.60 1.30
CA GLN A 286 -18.85 -17.77 2.26
C GLN A 286 -20.31 -18.22 2.49
N SER A 287 -20.67 -19.47 2.15
CA SER A 287 -21.95 -20.08 2.57
C SER A 287 -21.87 -20.90 3.88
N ALA A 288 -20.78 -20.79 4.65
CA ALA A 288 -20.65 -21.42 5.98
C ALA A 288 -20.84 -20.45 7.16
N HIS A 289 -21.50 -19.30 6.95
CA HIS A 289 -22.15 -18.55 8.02
C HIS A 289 -23.65 -18.47 7.75
N SER A 290 -24.34 -19.56 8.05
CA SER A 290 -25.77 -19.54 8.34
C SER A 290 -26.03 -18.66 9.56
N GLY A 291 -26.80 -17.58 9.37
CA GLY A 291 -27.47 -16.88 10.48
C GLY A 291 -27.15 -15.40 10.58
N HIS A 292 -27.75 -14.60 9.70
CA HIS A 292 -28.66 -13.50 10.06
C HIS A 292 -28.88 -12.59 8.84
N GLY A 293 -30.15 -12.34 8.52
CA GLY A 293 -30.55 -11.28 7.59
C GLY A 293 -30.92 -11.78 6.20
N ALA A 294 -32.01 -12.53 6.09
CA ALA A 294 -32.76 -12.56 4.84
C ALA A 294 -33.22 -11.14 4.51
N SER A 295 -32.72 -10.57 3.41
CA SER A 295 -33.43 -9.55 2.65
C SER A 295 -33.60 -10.09 1.25
N GLU A 296 -34.72 -10.77 1.04
CA GLU A 296 -35.25 -11.05 -0.29
C GLU A 296 -35.36 -9.73 -1.06
N THR A 297 -34.73 -9.68 -2.23
CA THR A 297 -35.12 -8.75 -3.29
C THR A 297 -35.43 -9.60 -4.51
N ASN A 298 -36.71 -9.95 -4.64
CA ASN A 298 -37.25 -10.61 -5.82
C ASN A 298 -37.20 -9.64 -7.01
N HIS A 299 -36.49 -10.05 -8.06
CA HIS A 299 -36.85 -9.72 -9.42
C HIS A 299 -38.00 -10.64 -9.84
N ASP A 300 -39.12 -10.10 -10.32
CA ASP A 300 -39.58 -10.49 -11.66
C ASP A 300 -40.71 -9.65 -12.24
N ALA A 301 -40.75 -9.71 -13.57
CA ALA A 301 -41.45 -8.88 -14.52
C ALA A 301 -43.00 -8.96 -14.51
N MET A 302 -43.59 -7.80 -14.80
CA MET A 302 -44.63 -7.54 -15.82
C MET A 302 -45.77 -8.57 -16.00
N LYS A 303 -46.96 -8.22 -15.51
CA LYS A 303 -48.24 -8.49 -16.21
C LYS A 303 -49.29 -7.44 -15.87
N THR A 304 -49.73 -6.75 -16.92
CA THR A 304 -50.94 -5.91 -17.02
C THR A 304 -52.21 -6.72 -16.72
N SER A 305 -53.11 -6.19 -15.87
CA SER A 305 -54.48 -5.78 -16.27
C SER A 305 -55.37 -5.51 -15.05
N SER A 306 -55.90 -4.29 -14.99
CA SER A 306 -57.31 -3.96 -14.77
C SER A 306 -58.02 -4.29 -13.44
N THR A 307 -58.54 -3.21 -12.83
CA THR A 307 -59.94 -3.04 -12.36
C THR A 307 -60.16 -2.93 -10.84
N GLU A 308 -60.70 -1.75 -10.47
CA GLU A 308 -61.65 -1.39 -9.38
C GLU A 308 -61.25 -1.60 -7.90
N LYS A 309 -61.14 -0.54 -7.09
CA LYS A 309 -62.18 0.25 -6.36
C LYS A 309 -62.84 -0.51 -5.18
N SER A 310 -63.05 0.26 -4.10
CA SER A 310 -63.88 0.01 -2.89
C SER A 310 -63.06 -0.35 -1.64
N GLU A 311 -62.77 0.59 -0.74
CA GLU A 311 -63.62 1.04 0.39
C GLU A 311 -63.79 0.04 1.55
N ALA A 312 -63.17 0.43 2.69
CA ALA A 312 -63.77 0.64 4.01
C ALA A 312 -64.21 -0.53 4.93
N LYS A 313 -63.95 -0.27 6.24
CA LYS A 313 -64.51 -0.82 7.50
C LYS A 313 -63.87 -2.12 8.01
N ASP A 314 -63.12 -2.08 9.12
CA ASP A 314 -63.53 -1.91 10.53
C ASP A 314 -64.33 -3.12 11.05
N HIS A 315 -63.69 -3.98 11.85
CA HIS A 315 -64.12 -4.32 13.20
C HIS A 315 -63.30 -5.45 13.85
N LYS A 316 -63.13 -5.28 15.16
CA LYS A 316 -63.12 -6.27 16.25
C LYS A 316 -61.79 -6.85 16.75
N GLN A 317 -61.40 -6.20 17.85
CA GLN A 317 -60.57 -6.61 18.98
C GLN A 317 -61.26 -7.66 19.87
N MET A 318 -60.49 -8.64 20.36
CA MET A 318 -60.67 -9.43 21.61
C MET A 318 -59.25 -9.90 22.01
N ASP A 319 -58.57 -9.20 22.91
CA ASP A 319 -58.49 -9.40 24.37
C ASP A 319 -57.85 -10.74 24.80
N HIS A 320 -56.75 -10.65 25.54
CA HIS A 320 -56.51 -11.41 26.79
C HIS A 320 -55.25 -10.87 27.49
N SER A 321 -55.46 -10.06 28.53
CA SER A 321 -54.45 -9.77 29.56
C SER A 321 -55.08 -9.96 30.95
N GLN A 322 -54.62 -10.96 31.68
CA GLN A 322 -54.81 -11.14 33.13
C GLN A 322 -53.42 -11.40 33.72
N MET A 323 -52.86 -10.43 34.45
CA MET A 323 -52.84 -10.34 35.92
C MET A 323 -52.14 -11.52 36.62
N ASN A 324 -50.98 -11.27 37.24
CA ASN A 324 -50.92 -11.36 38.71
C ASN A 324 -49.68 -10.64 39.30
N MET A 325 -49.89 -10.07 40.49
CA MET A 325 -48.99 -9.19 41.23
C MET A 325 -48.05 -9.92 42.21
N SER A 326 -47.04 -9.14 42.66
CA SER A 326 -46.54 -9.08 44.05
C SER A 326 -45.36 -9.97 44.45
N LYS A 327 -44.16 -9.38 44.51
CA LYS A 327 -43.50 -8.97 45.77
C LYS A 327 -42.32 -8.05 45.49
#